data_AF-A0A9N9E845-F1
#
_entry.id   AF-A0A9N9E845-F1
#
_cell.length_a   1.000
_cell.length_b   1.000
_cell.length_c   1.000
_cell.angle_alpha   90.00
_cell.angle_beta   90.00
_cell.angle_gamma   90.00
#
_symmetry.space_group_name_H-M   'P 1'
#
loop_
_entity.id
_entity.type
_entity.pdbx_description
1 polymer ?
#
loop_
_entity_poly.entity_id
_entity_poly.type
_entity_poly.pdbx_seq_one_letter_code
_entity_poly.pdbx_strand_id
1 'polypeptide(L)'
;ETCSFPIVLGERITVKNNIISFDQFNVGLLKRLILEERDDISSFKMCLWKVGIDENDENIEKLKNTEIDIKNEFGGVKLNDSKLVQNVFSVKPPEERIHIIVQPLSTTGKRKLEGADEKNEGQE
;
A
#
# COMPACT_ATOMS: atom_id res chain seq x y z
N GLU A 1 4.27 -9.08 11.28
CA GLU A 1 3.88 -7.92 12.12
C GLU A 1 3.40 -6.81 11.19
N THR A 2 2.31 -6.12 11.54
CA THR A 2 1.89 -4.90 10.82
C THR A 2 2.71 -3.74 11.36
N CYS A 3 3.68 -3.27 10.59
CA CYS A 3 4.54 -2.16 10.99
C CYS A 3 3.93 -0.83 10.56
N SER A 4 3.28 -0.11 11.47
CA SER A 4 2.99 1.32 11.25
C SER A 4 4.30 2.12 11.30
N PHE A 5 4.41 3.17 10.50
CA PHE A 5 5.53 4.11 10.56
C PHE A 5 5.06 5.51 10.17
N PRO A 6 5.58 6.55 10.83
CA PRO A 6 5.26 7.92 10.47
C PRO A 6 6.05 8.36 9.24
N ILE A 7 5.44 9.20 8.40
CA ILE A 7 6.12 9.93 7.33
C ILE A 7 5.85 11.42 7.55
N VAL A 8 6.92 12.22 7.64
CA VAL A 8 6.81 13.67 7.81
C VAL A 8 6.75 14.33 6.43
N LEU A 9 5.62 14.97 6.12
CA LEU A 9 5.45 15.77 4.90
C LEU A 9 5.57 17.25 5.28
N GLY A 10 6.72 17.86 4.94
CA GLY A 10 6.99 19.29 5.15
C GLY A 10 6.78 20.13 3.89
N GLU A 11 7.08 21.43 3.97
CA GLU A 11 7.02 22.36 2.83
C GLU A 11 7.93 21.93 1.66
N ARG A 12 9.07 21.30 2.00
CA ARG A 12 10.03 20.71 1.07
C ARG A 12 10.19 19.23 1.42
N ILE A 13 9.90 18.35 0.46
CA ILE A 13 10.03 16.90 0.59
C ILE A 13 11.21 16.43 -0.26
N THR A 14 12.11 15.66 0.33
CA THR A 14 13.23 15.06 -0.39
C THR A 14 12.86 13.64 -0.83
N VAL A 15 12.89 13.38 -2.13
CA VAL A 15 12.67 12.06 -2.74
C VAL A 15 13.86 11.77 -3.66
N LYS A 16 14.64 10.71 -3.42
CA LYS A 16 15.88 10.39 -4.16
C LYS A 16 16.80 11.60 -4.38
N ASN A 17 17.13 12.33 -3.31
CA ASN A 17 17.94 13.57 -3.36
C ASN A 17 17.34 14.73 -4.19
N ASN A 18 16.09 14.63 -4.66
CA ASN A 18 15.39 15.73 -5.30
C ASN A 18 14.50 16.44 -4.29
N ILE A 19 14.60 17.76 -4.22
CA ILE A 19 13.75 18.59 -3.37
C ILE A 19 12.49 18.94 -4.16
N ILE A 20 11.34 18.55 -3.63
CA ILE A 20 10.03 18.74 -4.24
C ILE A 20 9.18 19.59 -3.28
N SER A 21 8.53 20.62 -3.80
CA SER A 21 7.58 21.40 -3.02
C SER A 21 6.31 20.59 -2.73
N PHE A 22 5.70 20.80 -1.56
CA PHE A 22 4.45 20.09 -1.20
C PHE A 22 3.32 20.30 -2.23
N ASP A 23 3.25 21.49 -2.85
CA ASP A 23 2.27 21.80 -3.90
C ASP A 23 2.38 20.88 -5.12
N GLN A 24 3.61 20.50 -5.47
CA GLN A 24 3.92 19.62 -6.61
C GLN A 24 3.97 18.14 -6.21
N PHE A 25 3.78 17.83 -4.92
CA PHE A 25 3.90 16.48 -4.40
C PHE A 25 2.64 15.66 -4.70
N ASN A 26 2.78 14.64 -5.56
CA ASN A 26 1.70 13.74 -5.96
C ASN A 26 1.81 12.36 -5.29
N VAL A 27 0.74 11.57 -5.40
CA VAL A 27 0.64 10.21 -4.84
C VAL A 27 1.73 9.29 -5.42
N GLY A 28 2.14 9.46 -6.67
CA GLY A 28 3.25 8.72 -7.26
C GLY A 28 4.60 9.03 -6.61
N LEU A 29 4.84 10.27 -6.20
CA LEU A 29 6.01 10.67 -5.41
C LEU A 29 5.93 10.16 -3.97
N LEU A 30 4.74 10.15 -3.37
CA LEU A 30 4.50 9.51 -2.07
C LEU A 30 4.80 8.01 -2.11
N LYS A 31 4.44 7.31 -3.19
CA LYS A 31 4.84 5.91 -3.38
C LYS A 31 6.36 5.73 -3.41
N ARG A 32 7.08 6.62 -4.11
CA ARG A 32 8.55 6.60 -4.15
C ARG A 32 9.14 6.80 -2.77
N LEU A 33 8.65 7.81 -2.03
CA LEU A 33 9.09 8.10 -0.68
C LEU A 33 8.91 6.90 0.26
N ILE A 34 7.74 6.24 0.20
CA ILE A 34 7.45 5.03 0.99
C ILE A 34 8.45 3.90 0.68
N LEU A 35 8.81 3.70 -0.60
CA LEU A 35 9.76 2.67 -1.02
C LEU A 35 11.20 3.00 -0.61
N GLU A 36 11.55 4.28 -0.48
CA GLU A 36 12.87 4.68 0.04
C GLU A 36 12.98 4.45 1.55
N GLU A 37 11.88 4.63 2.30
CA GLU A 37 11.84 4.39 3.74
C GLU A 37 11.69 2.90 4.10
N ARG A 38 11.17 2.07 3.18
CA ARG A 38 10.87 0.65 3.40
C ARG A 38 11.50 -0.25 2.33
N ASP A 39 12.65 -0.84 2.68
CA ASP A 39 13.35 -1.83 1.84
C ASP A 39 12.58 -3.17 1.75
N ASP A 40 11.67 -3.45 2.70
CA ASP A 40 10.85 -4.66 2.72
C ASP A 40 9.73 -4.67 1.65
N ILE A 41 9.43 -3.52 1.05
CA ILE A 41 8.46 -3.38 -0.05
C ILE A 41 9.23 -3.36 -1.37
N SER A 42 9.43 -4.53 -1.97
CA SER A 42 10.29 -4.68 -3.16
C SER A 42 9.66 -4.22 -4.49
N SER A 43 8.40 -3.77 -4.49
CA SER A 43 7.70 -3.45 -5.73
C SER A 43 6.98 -2.12 -5.71
N PHE A 44 7.22 -1.33 -6.77
CA PHE A 44 6.40 -0.16 -7.11
C PHE A 44 4.93 -0.49 -7.38
N LYS A 45 4.62 -1.79 -7.57
CA LYS A 45 3.25 -2.29 -7.71
C LYS A 45 2.59 -2.35 -6.34
N MET A 46 2.23 -1.19 -5.80
CA MET A 46 1.39 -1.06 -4.61
C MET A 46 0.22 -0.11 -4.87
N CYS A 47 -0.90 -0.37 -4.20
CA CYS A 47 -2.04 0.52 -4.14
C CYS A 47 -1.96 1.32 -2.84
N LEU A 48 -2.13 2.64 -2.94
CA LEU A 48 -2.33 3.49 -1.78
C LEU A 48 -3.82 3.73 -1.60
N TRP A 49 -4.30 3.52 -0.39
CA TRP A 49 -5.68 3.72 0.00
C TRP A 49 -5.75 4.82 1.04
N LYS A 50 -6.59 5.83 0.80
CA LYS A 50 -6.95 6.82 1.83
C LYS A 50 -8.01 6.22 2.74
N VAL A 51 -7.76 6.26 4.03
CA VAL A 51 -8.68 5.83 5.09
C VAL A 51 -8.71 6.89 6.21
N GLY A 52 -9.56 6.68 7.20
CA GLY A 52 -9.62 7.51 8.41
C GLY A 52 -10.03 6.67 9.60
N ILE A 53 -9.20 5.67 9.93
CA ILE A 53 -9.49 4.70 10.99
C ILE A 53 -8.59 4.93 12.20
N ASP A 54 -9.10 4.62 13.39
CA ASP A 54 -8.34 4.68 14.63
C ASP A 54 -7.34 3.51 14.71
N GLU A 55 -6.16 3.77 15.28
CA GLU A 55 -5.12 2.75 15.50
C GLU A 55 -5.44 1.91 16.75
N ASN A 56 -6.48 1.08 16.67
CA ASN A 56 -6.89 0.15 17.74
C ASN A 56 -6.59 -1.31 17.37
N ASP A 57 -6.47 -2.19 18.37
CA ASP A 57 -6.16 -3.61 18.20
C ASP A 57 -7.04 -4.32 17.16
N GLU A 58 -8.34 -4.02 17.11
CA GLU A 58 -9.26 -4.62 16.12
C GLU A 58 -8.87 -4.25 14.68
N ASN A 59 -8.57 -2.98 14.43
CA ASN A 59 -8.18 -2.51 13.11
C ASN A 59 -6.79 -3.05 12.73
N ILE A 60 -5.87 -3.10 13.69
CA ILE A 60 -4.54 -3.67 13.50
C ILE A 60 -4.62 -5.16 13.16
N GLU A 61 -5.45 -5.93 13.87
CA GLU A 61 -5.74 -7.34 13.56
C GLU A 61 -6.24 -7.52 12.13
N LYS A 62 -7.24 -6.72 11.73
CA LYS A 62 -7.77 -6.74 10.35
C LYS A 62 -6.70 -6.41 9.30
N LEU A 63 -5.81 -5.47 9.60
CA LEU A 63 -4.72 -5.06 8.70
C LEU A 63 -3.61 -6.12 8.55
N LYS A 64 -3.50 -7.09 9.47
CA LYS A 64 -2.60 -8.24 9.29
C LYS A 64 -3.06 -9.14 8.15
N ASN A 65 -4.35 -9.13 7.81
CA ASN A 65 -4.88 -9.90 6.70
C ASN A 65 -4.62 -9.19 5.37
N THR A 66 -3.72 -9.74 4.57
CA THR A 66 -3.33 -9.16 3.27
C THR A 66 -4.40 -9.25 2.18
N GLU A 67 -5.42 -10.09 2.36
CA GLU A 67 -6.54 -10.28 1.44
C GLU A 67 -7.76 -9.40 1.78
N ILE A 68 -7.63 -8.53 2.79
CA ILE A 68 -8.74 -7.67 3.21
C ILE A 68 -9.19 -6.70 2.11
N ASP A 69 -10.50 -6.58 1.93
CA ASP A 69 -11.07 -5.57 1.03
C ASP A 69 -11.09 -4.21 1.75
N ILE A 70 -9.99 -3.46 1.59
CA ILE A 70 -9.79 -2.16 2.26
C ILE A 70 -10.93 -1.17 1.94
N LYS A 71 -11.54 -1.28 0.76
CA LYS A 71 -12.65 -0.43 0.34
C LYS A 71 -13.89 -0.68 1.20
N ASN A 72 -14.27 -1.95 1.38
CA ASN A 72 -15.46 -2.34 2.12
C ASN A 72 -15.25 -2.24 3.63
N GLU A 73 -14.11 -2.73 4.13
CA GLU A 73 -13.87 -2.86 5.57
C GLU A 73 -13.51 -1.53 6.23
N PHE A 74 -12.81 -0.65 5.52
CA PHE A 74 -12.31 0.62 6.08
C PHE A 74 -12.84 1.85 5.35
N GLY A 75 -13.80 1.69 4.43
CA GLY A 75 -14.28 2.79 3.59
C GLY A 75 -13.19 3.37 2.68
N GLY A 76 -12.16 2.57 2.37
CA GLY A 76 -10.96 3.05 1.71
C GLY A 76 -11.19 3.57 0.30
N VAL A 77 -10.60 4.73 0.01
CA VAL A 77 -10.61 5.32 -1.34
C VAL A 77 -9.25 5.13 -1.98
N LYS A 78 -9.22 4.37 -3.08
CA LYS A 78 -7.98 4.15 -3.86
C LYS A 78 -7.47 5.47 -4.41
N LEU A 79 -6.20 5.77 -4.14
CA LEU A 79 -5.54 6.98 -4.61
C LEU A 79 -5.00 6.79 -6.03
N ASN A 80 -5.16 7.85 -6.84
CA ASN A 80 -4.60 7.93 -8.19
C ASN A 80 -3.22 8.60 -8.11
N ASP A 81 -2.22 7.98 -8.74
CA ASP A 81 -0.81 8.39 -8.69
C ASP A 81 -0.59 9.84 -9.16
N SER A 82 -1.38 10.30 -10.13
CA SER A 82 -1.30 11.68 -10.65
C SER A 82 -1.92 12.72 -9.71
N LYS A 83 -2.68 12.30 -8.69
CA LYS A 83 -3.37 13.23 -7.80
C LYS A 83 -2.37 13.85 -6.83
N LEU A 84 -2.47 15.17 -6.64
CA LEU A 84 -1.67 15.88 -5.65
C LEU A 84 -2.07 15.47 -4.24
N VAL A 85 -1.10 15.30 -3.35
CA VAL A 85 -1.32 14.89 -1.96
C VAL A 85 -2.14 15.95 -1.22
N GLN A 86 -1.90 17.24 -1.49
CA GLN A 86 -2.73 18.34 -0.99
C GLN A 86 -4.22 18.25 -1.42
N ASN A 87 -4.51 17.65 -2.58
CA ASN A 87 -5.89 17.43 -3.02
C ASN A 87 -6.52 16.17 -2.40
N VAL A 88 -5.69 15.30 -1.82
CA VAL A 88 -6.14 14.12 -1.06
C VAL A 88 -6.40 14.50 0.39
N PHE A 89 -5.53 15.34 0.96
CA PHE A 89 -5.55 15.83 2.34
C PHE A 89 -5.68 17.36 2.35
N SER A 90 -6.78 17.87 1.80
CA SER A 90 -7.02 19.33 1.71
C SER A 90 -7.30 19.98 3.06
N VAL A 91 -7.67 19.18 4.05
CA VAL A 91 -7.78 19.57 5.45
C VAL A 91 -6.76 18.76 6.23
N LYS A 92 -6.14 19.37 7.25
CA LYS A 92 -5.21 18.66 8.14
C LYS A 92 -5.94 17.43 8.70
N PRO A 93 -5.45 16.21 8.40
CA PRO A 93 -6.09 15.01 8.91
C PRO A 93 -6.00 14.97 10.45
N PRO A 94 -6.96 14.33 11.13
CA PRO A 94 -6.91 14.16 12.59
C PRO A 94 -5.59 13.52 13.04
N GLU A 95 -5.09 13.96 14.19
CA GLU A 95 -3.91 13.35 14.81
C GLU A 95 -4.28 11.93 15.33
N GLU A 96 -3.29 11.04 15.46
CA GLU A 96 -3.45 9.68 16.01
C GLU A 96 -4.43 8.75 15.24
N ARG A 97 -4.44 8.84 13.90
CA ARG A 97 -5.22 7.95 13.02
C ARG A 97 -4.39 7.42 11.86
N ILE A 98 -4.80 6.26 11.36
CA ILE A 98 -4.26 5.71 10.12
C ILE A 98 -4.99 6.40 8.96
N HIS A 99 -4.23 7.13 8.15
CA HIS A 99 -4.74 7.91 7.02
C HIS A 99 -4.44 7.26 5.66
N ILE A 100 -3.43 6.40 5.63
CA ILE A 100 -2.95 5.72 4.42
C ILE A 100 -2.71 4.25 4.75
N ILE A 101 -3.29 3.36 3.95
CA ILE A 101 -2.92 1.94 3.93
C ILE A 101 -2.16 1.66 2.64
N VAL A 102 -1.00 1.01 2.78
CA VAL A 102 -0.19 0.53 1.67
C VAL A 102 -0.53 -0.94 1.43
N GLN A 103 -1.13 -1.24 0.27
CA GLN A 103 -1.42 -2.60 -0.14
C GLN A 103 -0.47 -3.01 -1.27
N PRO A 104 0.55 -3.85 -1.02
CA PRO A 104 1.36 -4.41 -2.08
C PRO A 104 0.49 -5.28 -2.99
N LEU A 105 0.62 -5.16 -4.31
CA LEU A 105 -0.01 -6.11 -5.21
C LEU A 105 0.78 -7.42 -5.11
N SER A 106 0.18 -8.43 -4.48
CA SER A 106 0.75 -9.76 -4.45
C SER A 106 0.93 -10.24 -5.89
N THR A 107 2.18 -10.43 -6.31
CA THR A 107 2.48 -11.23 -7.50
C THR A 107 2.20 -12.67 -7.12
N THR A 108 0.92 -13.07 -7.06
CA THR A 108 0.57 -14.48 -7.00
C THR A 108 1.07 -15.10 -8.29
N GLY A 109 2.27 -15.70 -8.20
CA GLY A 109 2.84 -16.50 -9.26
C GLY A 109 1.82 -17.57 -9.62
N LYS A 110 1.21 -17.43 -10.79
CA LYS A 110 0.50 -18.51 -11.47
C LYS A 110 1.53 -19.59 -11.81
N ARG A 111 1.94 -20.42 -10.84
CA ARG A 111 2.40 -21.78 -11.15
C ARG A 111 1.17 -22.68 -11.06
N LYS A 112 0.42 -22.72 -12.16
CA LYS A 112 -0.44 -23.86 -12.45
C LYS A 112 0.51 -24.99 -12.82
N LEU A 113 0.99 -25.75 -11.84
CA LEU A 113 1.58 -27.06 -12.12
C LEU A 113 0.40 -28.01 -12.24
N GLU A 114 -0.16 -28.06 -13.45
CA GLU A 114 -1.17 -29.02 -13.83
C GLU A 114 -0.47 -30.35 -14.13
N GLY A 115 -0.95 -31.43 -13.51
CA GLY A 115 -0.67 -32.81 -13.93
C GLY A 115 0.27 -33.61 -13.04
N ALA A 116 -0.19 -34.00 -11.85
CA ALA A 116 0.10 -35.33 -11.33
C ALA A 116 -1.19 -36.14 -11.43
N ASP A 117 -1.25 -37.09 -12.36
CA ASP A 117 -2.01 -38.33 -12.18
C ASP A 117 -1.25 -39.46 -12.87
N GLU A 118 -0.59 -40.23 -12.02
CA GLU A 118 -0.15 -41.60 -12.25
C GLU A 118 -1.38 -42.50 -12.47
N LYS A 119 -1.34 -43.34 -13.51
CA LYS A 119 -1.87 -44.72 -13.62
C LYS A 119 -2.00 -45.10 -15.09
N ASN A 120 -1.88 -46.34 -15.54
CA ASN A 120 -1.06 -47.52 -15.25
C ASN A 120 -1.34 -48.48 -16.44
N GLU A 121 -0.39 -49.36 -16.76
CA GLU A 121 -0.51 -50.65 -17.48
C GLU A 121 -1.12 -50.75 -18.90
N GLY A 122 -0.38 -51.47 -19.78
CA GLY A 122 -0.95 -52.14 -20.96
C GLY A 122 0.06 -52.48 -22.06
N GLN A 123 0.37 -53.76 -22.21
CA GLN A 123 1.21 -54.43 -23.24
C GLN A 123 0.87 -54.09 -24.69
N GLU A 124 1.88 -54.14 -25.58
CA GLU A 124 2.01 -55.20 -26.61
C GLU A 124 3.49 -55.41 -26.99
#